data_AF-A0A1F4HSV7-F1
#
_entry.id   AF-A0A1F4HSV7-F1
#
_cell.length_a   1.000
_cell.length_b   1.000
_cell.length_c   1.000
_cell.angle_alpha   90.00
_cell.angle_beta   90.00
_cell.angle_gamma   90.00
#
_symmetry.space_group_name_H-M   'P 1'
#
loop_
_entity.id
_entity.type
_entity.pdbx_description
1 polymer ?
#
loop_
_entity_poly.entity_id
_entity_poly.type
_entity_poly.pdbx_seq_one_letter_code
_entity_poly.pdbx_strand_id
1 'polypeptide(L)'
;MLAATLVAGLLGGANDAAAYLKPPSISQTYGSGTVSFEFTYFNGPFAEFNSAGTNSNGLLNGAPIVPSGSTGMAYADAGETYGFRTGSTPIAGDPTSVALSYVGGSIPTVISFQPLNFTNQQVGVPFTIGRFTFTNGQWYGAGQTVALNTPTVLGFTLKTTGTGGAATLYTQTIVGEIMLTVNNPQPADYSTLAGLQAEADWISLSSPVILRPFPAFRVYESFAKPEGATNTGSVDLVAIFGSIYLDTFDNPTEGGFLTASPVPEPSALSLMVCGLLGLSLLRQRRR
;
A
#
# COMPACT_ATOMS: atom_id res chain seq x y z
N MET A 1 54.35 63.06 19.30
CA MET A 1 53.92 61.71 19.74
C MET A 1 52.42 61.61 19.53
N LEU A 2 52.03 60.72 18.63
CA LEU A 2 50.66 60.42 18.20
C LEU A 2 49.95 59.55 19.25
N ALA A 3 48.64 59.78 19.41
CA ALA A 3 47.54 58.78 19.35
C ALA A 3 46.43 59.12 20.36
N ALA A 4 45.35 59.74 19.86
CA ALA A 4 44.05 59.79 20.51
C ALA A 4 42.96 60.01 19.46
N THR A 5 42.57 58.96 18.72
CA THR A 5 41.34 58.95 17.93
C THR A 5 40.95 57.50 17.61
N LEU A 6 39.89 56.98 18.22
CA LEU A 6 38.86 56.12 17.62
C LEU A 6 38.00 55.46 18.73
N VAL A 7 36.91 56.10 19.16
CA VAL A 7 35.76 55.40 19.74
C VAL A 7 34.50 56.20 19.40
N ALA A 8 33.86 55.90 18.27
CA ALA A 8 32.44 56.16 18.00
C ALA A 8 32.13 55.68 16.57
N GLY A 9 31.67 54.44 16.41
CA GLY A 9 31.28 53.96 15.08
C GLY A 9 30.86 52.50 14.96
N LEU A 10 30.90 51.70 16.03
CA LEU A 10 30.72 50.24 15.90
C LEU A 10 29.62 49.64 16.79
N LEU A 11 28.57 50.40 17.11
CA LEU A 11 27.41 49.87 17.88
C LEU A 11 26.04 50.19 17.27
N GLY A 12 25.99 50.79 16.08
CA GLY A 12 24.72 51.14 15.42
C GLY A 12 24.18 50.08 14.45
N GLY A 13 24.89 48.98 14.18
CA GLY A 13 24.55 48.07 13.07
C GLY A 13 24.03 46.68 13.45
N ALA A 14 23.97 46.33 14.74
CA ALA A 14 23.65 44.96 15.15
C ALA A 14 22.14 44.66 15.23
N ASN A 15 21.27 45.67 15.26
CA ASN A 15 19.82 45.46 15.41
C ASN A 15 19.07 45.39 14.07
N ASP A 16 19.62 45.94 12.98
CA ASP A 16 18.96 45.90 11.66
C ASP A 16 19.34 44.65 10.84
N ALA A 17 20.42 43.95 11.18
CA ALA A 17 20.81 42.70 10.54
C ALA A 17 19.99 41.48 11.01
N ALA A 18 19.30 41.58 12.15
CA ALA A 18 18.42 40.51 12.66
C ALA A 18 17.03 40.50 12.00
N ALA A 19 16.65 41.54 11.27
CA ALA A 19 15.36 41.62 10.57
C ALA A 19 15.35 40.88 9.21
N TYR A 20 16.53 40.52 8.68
CA TYR A 20 16.67 39.95 7.33
C TYR A 20 16.79 38.42 7.27
N LEU A 21 16.67 37.75 8.42
CA LEU A 21 16.64 36.29 8.53
C LEU A 21 15.36 35.79 9.18
N LYS A 22 14.25 36.50 8.99
CA LYS A 22 12.96 35.82 9.04
C LYS A 22 12.86 35.05 7.73
N PRO A 23 12.99 33.70 7.70
CA PRO A 23 12.68 32.96 6.49
C PRO A 23 11.31 33.47 6.02
N PRO A 24 11.13 33.76 4.72
CA PRO A 24 9.85 34.25 4.22
C PRO A 24 8.80 33.35 4.84
N SER A 25 7.85 33.93 5.59
CA SER A 25 6.73 33.18 6.10
C SER A 25 6.16 32.50 4.87
N ILE A 26 6.34 31.18 4.77
CA ILE A 26 5.64 30.40 3.75
C ILE A 26 4.20 30.72 4.07
N SER A 27 3.63 31.64 3.30
CA SER A 27 2.21 31.92 3.29
C SER A 27 1.59 30.54 3.28
N GLN A 28 0.97 30.13 4.39
CA GLN A 28 0.43 28.78 4.51
C GLN A 28 -0.50 28.62 3.34
N THR A 29 -0.02 27.85 2.37
CA THR A 29 -0.66 27.79 1.07
C THR A 29 -1.76 26.78 1.26
N TYR A 30 -2.93 27.26 1.64
CA TYR A 30 -4.10 26.41 1.79
C TYR A 30 -4.67 26.05 0.42
N GLY A 31 -5.10 24.82 0.27
CA GLY A 31 -5.73 24.32 -0.95
C GLY A 31 -6.98 23.52 -0.67
N SER A 32 -7.91 23.58 -1.61
CA SER A 32 -9.13 22.77 -1.64
C SER A 32 -9.21 22.05 -2.97
N GLY A 33 -9.94 20.95 -3.05
CA GLY A 33 -9.98 20.17 -4.28
C GLY A 33 -10.77 18.88 -4.17
N THR A 34 -10.70 18.12 -5.26
CA THR A 34 -11.37 16.83 -5.40
C THR A 34 -10.36 15.70 -5.56
N VAL A 35 -10.80 14.49 -5.24
CA VAL A 35 -10.04 13.25 -5.47
C VAL A 35 -10.85 12.36 -6.39
N SER A 36 -10.20 11.76 -7.38
CA SER A 36 -10.74 10.68 -8.19
C SER A 36 -9.81 9.47 -8.13
N PHE A 37 -10.40 8.29 -8.26
CA PHE A 37 -9.69 7.03 -8.22
C PHE A 37 -10.32 6.08 -9.25
N GLU A 38 -9.48 5.32 -9.91
CA GLU A 38 -9.89 4.27 -10.84
C GLU A 38 -8.97 3.06 -10.68
N PHE A 39 -9.55 1.86 -10.70
CA PHE A 39 -8.79 0.66 -10.97
C PHE A 39 -8.53 0.54 -12.48
N THR A 40 -7.27 0.31 -12.87
CA THR A 40 -6.84 0.35 -14.27
C THR A 40 -6.63 -1.04 -14.85
N TYR A 41 -6.08 -1.97 -14.07
CA TYR A 41 -5.82 -3.33 -14.53
C TYR A 41 -5.81 -4.32 -13.37
N PHE A 42 -6.05 -5.58 -13.69
CA PHE A 42 -5.84 -6.73 -12.83
C PHE A 42 -4.64 -7.52 -13.35
N ASN A 43 -3.81 -8.06 -12.46
CA ASN A 43 -2.79 -9.04 -12.76
C ASN A 43 -2.72 -10.06 -11.63
N GLY A 44 -2.93 -11.34 -11.90
CA GLY A 44 -3.01 -12.35 -10.86
C GLY A 44 -3.57 -13.68 -11.37
N PRO A 45 -3.98 -14.59 -10.46
CA PRO A 45 -4.55 -15.87 -10.83
C PRO A 45 -5.94 -15.68 -11.47
N PHE A 46 -6.16 -16.22 -12.66
CA PHE A 46 -7.45 -16.13 -13.37
C PHE A 46 -8.13 -17.48 -13.54
N ALA A 47 -7.44 -18.58 -13.28
CA ALA A 47 -8.01 -19.92 -13.34
C ALA A 47 -7.22 -20.86 -12.43
N GLU A 48 -7.92 -21.81 -11.82
CA GLU A 48 -7.30 -22.99 -11.20
C GLU A 48 -7.33 -24.16 -12.18
N PHE A 49 -6.28 -24.95 -12.17
CA PHE A 49 -6.19 -26.17 -12.96
C PHE A 49 -5.75 -27.34 -12.08
N ASN A 50 -6.07 -28.55 -12.53
CA ASN A 50 -5.45 -29.76 -12.04
C ASN A 50 -4.85 -30.62 -13.17
N SER A 51 -4.37 -31.82 -12.84
CA SER A 51 -3.83 -32.77 -13.83
C SER A 51 -4.82 -33.19 -14.92
N ALA A 52 -6.13 -32.99 -14.72
CA ALA A 52 -7.19 -33.29 -15.67
C ALA A 52 -7.59 -32.08 -16.54
N GLY A 53 -7.15 -30.87 -16.22
CA GLY A 53 -7.43 -29.65 -16.99
C GLY A 53 -7.79 -28.44 -16.12
N THR A 54 -8.41 -27.41 -16.72
CA THR A 54 -8.91 -26.25 -15.98
C THR A 54 -10.13 -26.66 -15.14
N ASN A 55 -10.08 -26.39 -13.84
CA ASN A 55 -11.19 -26.67 -12.93
C ASN A 55 -12.23 -25.56 -12.95
N SER A 56 -11.76 -24.32 -13.04
CA SER A 56 -12.59 -23.15 -12.77
C SER A 56 -11.91 -21.87 -13.29
N ASN A 57 -12.73 -20.88 -13.68
CA ASN A 57 -12.27 -19.57 -14.12
C ASN A 57 -12.72 -18.52 -13.11
N GLY A 58 -11.82 -17.62 -12.76
CA GLY A 58 -12.13 -16.47 -11.93
C GLY A 58 -12.93 -15.41 -12.63
N LEU A 59 -13.66 -14.67 -11.80
CA LEU A 59 -14.52 -13.59 -12.23
C LEU A 59 -13.96 -12.27 -11.71
N LEU A 60 -13.94 -11.29 -12.59
CA LEU A 60 -13.70 -9.89 -12.29
C LEU A 60 -15.02 -9.15 -12.55
N ASN A 61 -15.58 -8.55 -11.51
CA ASN A 61 -16.87 -7.87 -11.53
C ASN A 61 -18.01 -8.74 -12.11
N GLY A 62 -17.98 -10.05 -11.78
CA GLY A 62 -18.96 -11.03 -12.24
C GLY A 62 -18.76 -11.54 -13.67
N ALA A 63 -17.79 -11.01 -14.42
CA ALA A 63 -17.43 -11.48 -15.76
C ALA A 63 -16.19 -12.38 -15.73
N PRO A 64 -16.09 -13.42 -16.56
CA PRO A 64 -14.88 -14.24 -16.67
C PRO A 64 -13.64 -13.39 -16.98
N ILE A 65 -12.56 -13.65 -16.24
CA ILE A 65 -11.28 -12.99 -16.50
C ILE A 65 -10.69 -13.58 -17.78
N VAL A 66 -10.56 -12.74 -18.81
CA VAL A 66 -9.88 -13.08 -20.06
C VAL A 66 -8.58 -12.29 -20.12
N PRO A 67 -7.41 -12.93 -19.92
CA PRO A 67 -6.14 -12.22 -19.94
C PRO A 67 -5.84 -11.69 -21.36
N SER A 68 -5.38 -10.44 -21.45
CA SER A 68 -5.08 -9.76 -22.72
C SER A 68 -3.59 -9.88 -23.14
N GLY A 69 -2.80 -10.69 -22.42
CA GLY A 69 -1.35 -10.81 -22.61
C GLY A 69 -0.81 -12.19 -22.23
N SER A 70 0.51 -12.28 -21.96
CA SER A 70 1.18 -13.53 -21.61
C SER A 70 0.52 -14.17 -20.39
N THR A 71 0.00 -15.39 -20.54
CA THR A 71 -0.36 -16.21 -19.38
C THR A 71 0.93 -16.68 -18.72
N GLY A 72 1.18 -16.24 -17.49
CA GLY A 72 2.34 -16.62 -16.69
C GLY A 72 2.33 -18.09 -16.26
N MET A 73 3.40 -18.50 -15.57
CA MET A 73 3.61 -19.87 -15.13
C MET A 73 2.46 -20.38 -14.25
N ALA A 74 2.13 -21.65 -14.48
CA ALA A 74 1.45 -22.50 -13.54
C ALA A 74 2.31 -22.63 -12.27
N TYR A 75 1.85 -22.09 -11.14
CA TYR A 75 2.42 -22.45 -9.84
C TYR A 75 1.81 -23.78 -9.43
N ALA A 76 2.61 -24.85 -9.45
CA ALA A 76 2.29 -26.16 -8.91
C ALA A 76 3.54 -26.70 -8.22
N ASP A 77 3.40 -27.26 -7.02
CA ASP A 77 4.51 -27.91 -6.32
C ASP A 77 4.90 -29.19 -7.09
N ALA A 78 6.15 -29.63 -6.93
CA ALA A 78 6.63 -30.82 -7.62
C ALA A 78 5.89 -32.07 -7.12
N GLY A 79 5.06 -32.67 -7.97
CA GLY A 79 4.22 -33.82 -7.63
C GLY A 79 2.79 -33.46 -7.24
N GLU A 80 2.44 -32.16 -7.22
CA GLU A 80 1.07 -31.73 -6.94
C GLU A 80 0.16 -31.78 -8.15
N THR A 81 -1.11 -32.00 -7.86
CA THR A 81 -2.15 -32.15 -8.87
C THR A 81 -2.80 -30.82 -9.22
N TYR A 82 -2.51 -29.71 -8.51
CA TYR A 82 -3.25 -28.44 -8.57
C TYR A 82 -2.33 -27.23 -8.77
N GLY A 83 -2.86 -26.18 -9.41
CA GLY A 83 -2.15 -24.91 -9.54
C GLY A 83 -2.99 -23.78 -10.12
N PHE A 84 -2.39 -22.58 -10.24
CA PHE A 84 -3.05 -21.40 -10.78
C PHE A 84 -2.43 -20.94 -12.09
N ARG A 85 -3.28 -20.57 -13.06
CA ARG A 85 -2.87 -19.81 -14.24
C ARG A 85 -2.95 -18.32 -13.92
N THR A 86 -1.91 -17.59 -14.26
CA THR A 86 -1.79 -16.16 -13.98
C THR A 86 -1.76 -15.33 -15.25
N GLY A 87 -2.26 -14.10 -15.19
CA GLY A 87 -2.27 -13.20 -16.33
C GLY A 87 -2.86 -11.85 -15.96
N SER A 88 -2.78 -10.92 -16.92
CA SER A 88 -3.29 -9.57 -16.75
C SER A 88 -4.46 -9.27 -17.68
N THR A 89 -5.43 -8.51 -17.18
CA THR A 89 -6.57 -8.00 -17.94
C THR A 89 -6.82 -6.53 -17.57
N PRO A 90 -7.10 -5.64 -18.54
CA PRO A 90 -7.53 -4.28 -18.24
C PRO A 90 -8.86 -4.28 -17.49
N ILE A 91 -9.02 -3.35 -16.57
CA ILE A 91 -10.30 -3.12 -15.88
C ILE A 91 -10.99 -1.98 -16.62
N ALA A 92 -12.09 -2.28 -17.30
CA ALA A 92 -12.85 -1.29 -18.05
C ALA A 92 -13.92 -0.61 -17.17
N GLY A 93 -14.22 0.67 -17.45
CA GLY A 93 -15.36 1.40 -16.88
C GLY A 93 -15.10 2.18 -15.60
N ASP A 94 -13.84 2.57 -15.35
CA ASP A 94 -13.38 3.39 -14.22
C ASP A 94 -13.98 3.01 -12.86
N PRO A 95 -14.01 1.71 -12.49
CA PRO A 95 -14.68 1.35 -11.27
C PRO A 95 -13.85 1.83 -10.08
N THR A 96 -14.49 2.48 -9.11
CA THR A 96 -13.95 2.69 -7.77
C THR A 96 -14.06 1.44 -6.89
N SER A 97 -14.58 0.33 -7.44
CA SER A 97 -14.82 -0.93 -6.75
C SER A 97 -14.58 -2.12 -7.67
N VAL A 98 -13.76 -3.07 -7.23
CA VAL A 98 -13.48 -4.31 -7.93
C VAL A 98 -13.92 -5.49 -7.08
N ALA A 99 -14.66 -6.41 -7.67
CA ALA A 99 -15.05 -7.69 -7.10
C ALA A 99 -14.31 -8.83 -7.80
N LEU A 100 -13.62 -9.65 -7.03
CA LEU A 100 -12.88 -10.82 -7.48
C LEU A 100 -13.54 -12.07 -6.91
N SER A 101 -13.86 -13.06 -7.73
CA SER A 101 -14.52 -14.29 -7.28
C SER A 101 -13.85 -15.53 -7.83
N TYR A 102 -13.85 -16.59 -7.02
CA TYR A 102 -13.48 -17.95 -7.43
C TYR A 102 -14.39 -18.45 -8.58
N VAL A 103 -15.69 -18.60 -8.37
CA VAL A 103 -16.66 -18.92 -9.43
C VAL A 103 -17.96 -18.17 -9.23
N GLY A 104 -18.91 -18.33 -10.17
CA GLY A 104 -20.26 -17.80 -10.01
C GLY A 104 -20.92 -18.37 -8.74
N GLY A 105 -21.41 -17.48 -7.88
CA GLY A 105 -22.03 -17.84 -6.59
C GLY A 105 -21.06 -17.86 -5.39
N SER A 106 -19.75 -17.75 -5.61
CA SER A 106 -18.78 -17.54 -4.53
C SER A 106 -18.95 -16.16 -3.89
N ILE A 107 -18.59 -16.03 -2.61
CA ILE A 107 -18.53 -14.74 -1.93
C ILE A 107 -17.37 -13.95 -2.55
N PRO A 108 -17.58 -12.79 -3.20
CA PRO A 108 -16.49 -12.05 -3.82
C PRO A 108 -15.58 -11.41 -2.76
N THR A 109 -14.29 -11.39 -3.06
CA THR A 109 -13.35 -10.44 -2.47
C THR A 109 -13.57 -9.09 -3.13
N VAL A 110 -13.97 -8.07 -2.36
CA VAL A 110 -14.31 -6.74 -2.88
C VAL A 110 -13.37 -5.71 -2.32
N ILE A 111 -12.76 -4.90 -3.20
CA ILE A 111 -11.96 -3.74 -2.81
C ILE A 111 -12.60 -2.52 -3.43
N SER A 112 -12.88 -1.53 -2.61
CA SER A 112 -13.39 -0.25 -3.08
C SER A 112 -12.63 0.91 -2.48
N PHE A 113 -12.64 2.03 -3.19
CA PHE A 113 -12.09 3.30 -2.73
C PHE A 113 -13.17 4.36 -2.79
N GLN A 114 -13.44 4.98 -1.64
CA GLN A 114 -14.30 6.15 -1.55
C GLN A 114 -13.43 7.41 -1.52
N PRO A 115 -13.38 8.21 -2.61
CA PRO A 115 -12.64 9.46 -2.59
C PRO A 115 -13.28 10.47 -1.64
N LEU A 116 -12.44 11.26 -0.99
CA LEU A 116 -12.87 12.37 -0.13
C LEU A 116 -12.35 13.69 -0.69
N ASN A 117 -13.28 14.62 -0.94
CA ASN A 117 -12.92 15.99 -1.27
C ASN A 117 -12.27 16.65 -0.05
N PHE A 118 -11.30 17.51 -0.31
CA PHE A 118 -10.54 18.18 0.74
C PHE A 118 -10.72 19.69 0.65
N THR A 119 -10.77 20.34 1.81
CA THR A 119 -10.96 21.78 1.92
C THR A 119 -9.93 22.36 2.87
N ASN A 120 -9.33 23.49 2.52
CA ASN A 120 -8.38 24.23 3.36
C ASN A 120 -7.26 23.37 3.94
N GLN A 121 -6.71 22.46 3.12
CA GLN A 121 -5.56 21.64 3.52
C GLN A 121 -4.29 22.45 3.39
N GLN A 122 -3.37 22.27 4.32
CA GLN A 122 -2.09 22.97 4.33
C GLN A 122 -1.01 22.11 3.65
N VAL A 123 -0.15 22.74 2.84
CA VAL A 123 1.06 22.08 2.30
C VAL A 123 1.92 21.53 3.44
N GLY A 124 2.38 20.28 3.29
CA GLY A 124 3.25 19.59 4.25
C GLY A 124 2.51 18.97 5.45
N VAL A 125 1.19 19.11 5.53
CA VAL A 125 0.38 18.49 6.60
C VAL A 125 -0.34 17.25 6.05
N PRO A 126 -0.29 16.10 6.74
CA PRO A 126 -1.03 14.90 6.35
C PRO A 126 -2.54 15.12 6.44
N PHE A 127 -3.28 14.60 5.47
CA PHE A 127 -4.73 14.64 5.45
C PHE A 127 -5.30 13.46 4.65
N THR A 128 -6.53 13.06 4.97
CA THR A 128 -7.20 11.94 4.31
C THR A 128 -7.69 12.33 2.92
N ILE A 129 -7.34 11.52 1.92
CA ILE A 129 -7.79 11.69 0.51
C ILE A 129 -8.87 10.69 0.10
N GLY A 130 -9.11 9.67 0.92
CA GLY A 130 -10.19 8.72 0.72
C GLY A 130 -10.09 7.55 1.67
N ARG A 131 -10.98 6.58 1.47
CA ARG A 131 -11.08 5.38 2.29
C ARG A 131 -11.06 4.15 1.42
N PHE A 132 -10.17 3.22 1.72
CA PHE A 132 -10.25 1.88 1.18
C PHE A 132 -11.17 1.04 2.06
N THR A 133 -12.05 0.27 1.43
CA THR A 133 -12.82 -0.78 2.10
C THR A 133 -12.49 -2.10 1.41
N PHE A 134 -12.16 -3.09 2.22
CA PHE A 134 -11.90 -4.44 1.77
C PHE A 134 -12.83 -5.42 2.46
N THR A 135 -13.56 -6.17 1.65
CA THR A 135 -14.29 -7.36 2.08
C THR A 135 -13.55 -8.57 1.55
N ASN A 136 -13.01 -9.37 2.45
CA ASN A 136 -12.34 -10.61 2.08
C ASN A 136 -13.38 -11.73 1.88
N GLY A 137 -13.43 -12.29 0.67
CA GLY A 137 -14.38 -13.29 0.25
C GLY A 137 -13.73 -14.65 0.03
N GLN A 138 -13.96 -15.20 -1.16
CA GLN A 138 -13.39 -16.45 -1.68
C GLN A 138 -12.76 -16.15 -3.05
N TRP A 139 -11.43 -16.19 -3.12
CA TRP A 139 -10.66 -15.83 -4.32
C TRP A 139 -9.51 -16.82 -4.54
N TYR A 140 -9.03 -16.92 -5.78
CA TYR A 140 -7.86 -17.74 -6.14
C TYR A 140 -6.55 -17.19 -5.58
N GLY A 141 -5.50 -17.99 -5.56
CA GLY A 141 -4.18 -17.54 -5.12
C GLY A 141 -3.89 -17.76 -3.65
N ALA A 142 -4.83 -18.37 -2.91
CA ALA A 142 -4.53 -19.13 -1.71
C ALA A 142 -4.16 -20.55 -2.13
N GLY A 143 -2.88 -20.87 -2.15
CA GLY A 143 -2.41 -22.21 -2.47
C GLY A 143 -2.57 -23.17 -1.30
N GLN A 144 -2.41 -24.47 -1.55
CA GLN A 144 -2.34 -25.46 -0.47
C GLN A 144 -1.07 -25.30 0.39
N THR A 145 -0.06 -24.59 -0.12
CA THR A 145 1.20 -24.26 0.56
C THR A 145 1.49 -22.77 0.37
N VAL A 146 2.29 -22.17 1.26
CA VAL A 146 2.73 -20.75 1.12
C VAL A 146 3.40 -20.53 -0.24
N ALA A 147 4.11 -21.53 -0.76
CA ALA A 147 4.80 -21.47 -2.04
C ALA A 147 3.84 -21.34 -3.24
N LEU A 148 2.59 -21.77 -3.08
CA LEU A 148 1.53 -21.68 -4.08
C LEU A 148 0.67 -20.42 -3.92
N ASN A 149 0.90 -19.61 -2.89
CA ASN A 149 0.21 -18.34 -2.74
C ASN A 149 0.61 -17.40 -3.88
N THR A 150 -0.36 -17.06 -4.70
CA THR A 150 -0.17 -16.22 -5.88
C THR A 150 -0.80 -14.86 -5.61
N PRO A 151 -0.01 -13.78 -5.53
CA PRO A 151 -0.55 -12.47 -5.25
C PRO A 151 -1.42 -11.98 -6.41
N THR A 152 -2.44 -11.20 -6.06
CA THR A 152 -3.21 -10.41 -7.02
C THR A 152 -2.75 -8.97 -6.94
N VAL A 153 -2.58 -8.36 -8.10
CA VAL A 153 -2.23 -6.95 -8.27
C VAL A 153 -3.37 -6.24 -8.96
N LEU A 154 -3.83 -5.14 -8.36
CA LEU A 154 -4.76 -4.20 -8.97
C LEU A 154 -4.04 -2.89 -9.21
N GLY A 155 -3.82 -2.55 -10.48
CA GLY A 155 -3.35 -1.22 -10.85
C GLY A 155 -4.39 -0.16 -10.53
N PHE A 156 -3.94 1.03 -10.13
CA PHE A 156 -4.82 2.17 -9.92
C PHE A 156 -4.21 3.48 -10.43
N THR A 157 -5.09 4.40 -10.77
CA THR A 157 -4.78 5.83 -10.91
C THR A 157 -5.54 6.59 -9.84
N LEU A 158 -4.83 7.39 -9.04
CA LEU A 158 -5.40 8.36 -8.12
C LEU A 158 -5.06 9.75 -8.62
N LYS A 159 -6.06 10.61 -8.78
CA LYS A 159 -5.87 12.00 -9.20
C LYS A 159 -6.48 12.93 -8.19
N THR A 160 -5.69 13.90 -7.74
CA THR A 160 -6.18 15.06 -7.01
C THR A 160 -6.33 16.23 -7.99
N THR A 161 -7.37 17.05 -7.83
CA THR A 161 -7.56 18.28 -8.61
C THR A 161 -7.71 19.44 -7.66
N GLY A 162 -6.72 20.32 -7.63
CA GLY A 162 -6.70 21.51 -6.79
C GLY A 162 -7.59 22.63 -7.34
N THR A 163 -8.10 23.46 -6.45
CA THR A 163 -8.84 24.68 -6.74
C THR A 163 -8.29 25.83 -5.89
N GLY A 164 -8.27 27.05 -6.46
CA GLY A 164 -7.71 28.25 -5.82
C GLY A 164 -6.24 28.54 -6.16
N GLY A 165 -5.67 29.57 -5.52
CA GLY A 165 -4.36 30.14 -5.88
C GLY A 165 -3.16 29.17 -5.82
N ALA A 166 -3.33 28.02 -5.15
CA ALA A 166 -2.34 26.96 -5.03
C ALA A 166 -2.59 25.74 -5.91
N ALA A 167 -3.62 25.76 -6.77
CA ALA A 167 -4.21 24.58 -7.41
C ALA A 167 -3.20 23.60 -8.05
N THR A 168 -2.09 24.09 -8.59
CA THR A 168 -1.04 23.27 -9.22
C THR A 168 -0.35 22.33 -8.22
N LEU A 169 -0.14 22.74 -6.97
CA LEU A 169 0.47 21.88 -5.92
C LEU A 169 -0.47 20.75 -5.48
N TYR A 170 -1.77 20.98 -5.63
CA TYR A 170 -2.86 20.10 -5.22
C TYR A 170 -3.41 19.27 -6.40
N THR A 171 -2.88 19.47 -7.61
CA THR A 171 -3.25 18.70 -8.79
C THR A 171 -2.14 17.71 -9.08
N GLN A 172 -2.36 16.45 -8.71
CA GLN A 172 -1.37 15.39 -8.85
C GLN A 172 -2.02 14.15 -9.43
N THR A 173 -1.22 13.32 -10.10
CA THR A 173 -1.64 12.01 -10.56
C THR A 173 -0.63 10.99 -10.04
N ILE A 174 -1.14 10.05 -9.28
CA ILE A 174 -0.39 8.95 -8.68
C ILE A 174 -0.86 7.68 -9.37
N VAL A 175 0.08 6.94 -9.94
CA VAL A 175 -0.17 5.60 -10.44
C VAL A 175 0.51 4.62 -9.48
N GLY A 176 -0.18 3.55 -9.17
CA GLY A 176 0.33 2.53 -8.28
C GLY A 176 -0.40 1.22 -8.43
N GLU A 177 -0.09 0.33 -7.51
CA GLU A 177 -0.56 -1.04 -7.45
C GLU A 177 -1.02 -1.34 -6.03
N ILE A 178 -2.19 -1.95 -5.92
CA ILE A 178 -2.66 -2.61 -4.72
C ILE A 178 -2.29 -4.08 -4.85
N MET A 179 -1.45 -4.57 -3.94
CA MET A 179 -1.07 -5.98 -3.88
C MET A 179 -1.88 -6.67 -2.79
N LEU A 180 -2.61 -7.69 -3.20
CA LEU A 180 -3.34 -8.62 -2.35
C LEU A 180 -2.52 -9.89 -2.22
N THR A 181 -2.15 -10.23 -0.99
CA THR A 181 -1.40 -11.45 -0.70
C THR A 181 -2.18 -12.29 0.27
N VAL A 182 -2.41 -13.55 -0.10
CA VAL A 182 -3.04 -14.52 0.79
C VAL A 182 -2.02 -15.01 1.81
N ASN A 183 -2.39 -15.03 3.09
CA ASN A 183 -1.42 -15.29 4.15
C ASN A 183 -1.32 -16.75 4.59
N ASN A 184 -2.42 -17.52 4.60
CA ASN A 184 -2.36 -18.91 5.07
C ASN A 184 -2.55 -19.94 3.95
N PRO A 185 -1.67 -20.94 3.83
CA PRO A 185 -2.08 -22.21 3.27
C PRO A 185 -3.03 -22.96 4.20
N GLN A 186 -3.85 -23.83 3.64
CA GLN A 186 -4.73 -24.74 4.40
C GLN A 186 -3.93 -25.72 5.28
N PRO A 187 -4.44 -26.14 6.46
CA PRO A 187 -5.74 -25.77 7.07
C PRO A 187 -5.70 -24.45 7.87
N ALA A 188 -6.81 -23.73 7.89
CA ALA A 188 -6.98 -22.51 8.69
C ALA A 188 -7.19 -22.80 10.20
N ASP A 189 -6.93 -21.82 11.07
CA ASP A 189 -7.05 -21.91 12.54
C ASP A 189 -8.50 -21.81 13.05
N TYR A 190 -9.41 -20.94 12.61
CA TYR A 190 -10.80 -20.78 13.11
C TYR A 190 -11.02 -20.43 14.60
N SER A 191 -10.04 -20.59 15.50
CA SER A 191 -10.30 -20.69 16.95
C SER A 191 -9.65 -19.61 17.81
N THR A 192 -8.54 -18.98 17.39
CA THR A 192 -7.82 -18.02 18.24
C THR A 192 -7.67 -16.63 17.64
N LEU A 193 -8.20 -15.63 18.36
CA LEU A 193 -7.84 -14.23 18.12
C LEU A 193 -6.38 -13.95 18.52
N ALA A 194 -5.69 -14.74 19.35
CA ALA A 194 -4.27 -14.48 19.63
C ALA A 194 -3.34 -14.74 18.41
N GLY A 195 -3.86 -15.39 17.36
CA GLY A 195 -3.23 -15.65 16.07
C GLY A 195 -3.67 -14.71 14.94
N LEU A 196 -4.18 -13.49 15.24
CA LEU A 196 -4.80 -12.49 14.32
C LEU A 196 -4.18 -12.34 12.93
N GLN A 197 -2.91 -12.73 12.76
CA GLN A 197 -2.19 -12.63 11.51
C GLN A 197 -2.45 -13.80 10.57
N ALA A 198 -2.59 -15.03 11.06
CA ALA A 198 -2.52 -16.24 10.23
C ALA A 198 -3.61 -16.27 9.15
N GLU A 199 -4.80 -15.76 9.43
CA GLU A 199 -6.01 -15.96 8.60
C GLU A 199 -6.53 -14.69 7.93
N ALA A 200 -5.69 -13.66 7.91
CA ALA A 200 -6.03 -12.37 7.35
C ALA A 200 -5.16 -12.10 6.12
N ASP A 201 -5.81 -11.69 5.04
CA ASP A 201 -5.14 -11.32 3.80
C ASP A 201 -4.61 -9.91 3.86
N TRP A 202 -3.54 -9.68 3.11
CA TRP A 202 -2.75 -8.47 3.21
C TRP A 202 -3.04 -7.61 2.00
N ILE A 203 -3.30 -6.34 2.27
CA ILE A 203 -3.41 -5.29 1.29
C ILE A 203 -2.26 -4.34 1.51
N SER A 204 -1.44 -4.20 0.49
CA SER A 204 -0.34 -3.24 0.49
C SER A 204 -0.40 -2.39 -0.76
N LEU A 205 0.13 -1.16 -0.65
CA LEU A 205 0.32 -0.28 -1.78
C LEU A 205 1.77 -0.33 -2.23
N SER A 206 1.96 -0.43 -3.53
CA SER A 206 3.23 -0.23 -4.21
C SER A 206 3.06 0.92 -5.20
N SER A 207 4.00 1.87 -5.21
CA SER A 207 4.04 2.91 -6.22
C SER A 207 5.48 3.37 -6.39
N PRO A 208 5.92 3.69 -7.61
CA PRO A 208 7.27 4.20 -7.85
C PRO A 208 7.57 5.51 -7.12
N VAL A 209 6.53 6.21 -6.66
CA VAL A 209 6.66 7.50 -5.96
C VAL A 209 6.74 7.32 -4.44
N ILE A 210 6.42 6.14 -3.90
CA ILE A 210 6.48 5.87 -2.46
C ILE A 210 7.94 5.57 -2.07
N LEU A 211 8.57 6.48 -1.33
CA LEU A 211 9.95 6.33 -0.86
C LEU A 211 10.06 5.62 0.50
N ARG A 212 8.94 5.37 1.19
CA ARG A 212 8.90 4.74 2.53
C ARG A 212 8.06 3.45 2.51
N PRO A 213 8.40 2.44 3.31
CA PRO A 213 7.56 1.24 3.43
C PRO A 213 6.12 1.62 3.78
N PHE A 214 5.17 1.26 2.93
CA PHE A 214 3.76 1.50 3.19
C PHE A 214 3.22 0.39 4.09
N PRO A 215 2.47 0.70 5.17
CA PRO A 215 1.93 -0.32 6.07
C PRO A 215 0.98 -1.27 5.31
N ALA A 216 0.85 -2.49 5.83
CA ALA A 216 -0.11 -3.45 5.31
C ALA A 216 -1.41 -3.40 6.11
N PHE A 217 -2.52 -3.30 5.40
CA PHE A 217 -3.87 -3.41 5.94
C PHE A 217 -4.35 -4.87 5.82
N ARG A 218 -4.99 -5.39 6.86
CA ARG A 218 -5.44 -6.79 6.90
C ARG A 218 -6.89 -6.95 7.29
N VAL A 219 -7.52 -7.98 6.74
CA VAL A 219 -8.90 -8.39 7.04
C VAL A 219 -9.01 -9.91 6.97
N TYR A 220 -9.75 -10.50 7.93
CA TYR A 220 -9.95 -11.94 8.01
C TYR A 220 -10.69 -12.51 6.80
N GLU A 221 -10.30 -13.72 6.41
CA GLU A 221 -11.03 -14.51 5.43
C GLU A 221 -12.47 -14.81 5.87
N SER A 222 -13.40 -14.77 4.91
CA SER A 222 -14.84 -14.94 5.19
C SER A 222 -15.21 -16.24 5.91
N PHE A 223 -14.54 -17.34 5.57
CA PHE A 223 -14.85 -18.69 6.04
C PHE A 223 -13.96 -19.14 7.22
N ALA A 224 -12.87 -18.43 7.49
CA ALA A 224 -11.90 -18.79 8.53
C ALA A 224 -11.80 -17.76 9.68
N LYS A 225 -12.56 -16.67 9.63
CA LYS A 225 -12.52 -15.66 10.69
C LYS A 225 -12.94 -16.24 12.06
N PRO A 226 -12.26 -15.84 13.16
CA PRO A 226 -12.70 -16.18 14.52
C PRO A 226 -14.11 -15.65 14.84
N GLU A 227 -14.78 -16.26 15.81
CA GLU A 227 -16.09 -15.80 16.27
C GLU A 227 -16.05 -14.32 16.70
N GLY A 228 -17.02 -13.53 16.21
CA GLY A 228 -17.11 -12.09 16.48
C GLY A 228 -16.23 -11.20 15.57
N ALA A 229 -15.32 -11.76 14.77
CA ALA A 229 -14.56 -11.00 13.79
C ALA A 229 -15.39 -10.70 12.53
N THR A 230 -15.04 -9.63 11.81
CA THR A 230 -15.61 -9.32 10.50
C THR A 230 -14.60 -9.62 9.39
N ASN A 231 -15.12 -10.00 8.22
CA ASN A 231 -14.35 -10.15 6.99
C ASN A 231 -14.40 -8.89 6.14
N THR A 232 -14.85 -7.78 6.73
CA THR A 232 -14.81 -6.45 6.11
C THR A 232 -14.06 -5.52 7.06
N GLY A 233 -13.18 -4.74 6.48
CA GLY A 233 -12.46 -3.67 7.16
C GLY A 233 -12.34 -2.47 6.25
N SER A 234 -12.17 -1.30 6.86
CA SER A 234 -11.84 -0.09 6.12
C SER A 234 -10.66 0.65 6.73
N VAL A 235 -9.99 1.46 5.92
CA VAL A 235 -8.86 2.26 6.34
C VAL A 235 -8.75 3.53 5.51
N ASP A 236 -8.37 4.62 6.16
CA ASP A 236 -8.18 5.91 5.51
C ASP A 236 -6.83 5.95 4.80
N LEU A 237 -6.81 6.43 3.55
CA LEU A 237 -5.60 6.73 2.81
C LEU A 237 -5.20 8.18 3.08
N VAL A 238 -4.02 8.37 3.66
CA VAL A 238 -3.47 9.68 4.01
C VAL A 238 -2.41 10.10 2.98
N ALA A 239 -2.44 11.37 2.59
CA ALA A 239 -1.43 11.98 1.72
C ALA A 239 -0.92 13.29 2.30
N ILE A 240 0.22 13.76 1.79
CA ILE A 240 0.82 15.04 2.15
C ILE A 240 1.07 15.84 0.87
N PHE A 241 0.45 17.01 0.69
CA PHE A 241 0.72 17.85 -0.48
C PHE A 241 2.04 18.62 -0.37
N GLY A 242 2.70 18.88 -1.51
CA GLY A 242 4.04 19.50 -1.58
C GLY A 242 5.20 18.51 -1.58
N SER A 243 4.88 17.23 -1.40
CA SER A 243 5.76 16.08 -1.57
C SER A 243 4.87 15.01 -2.21
N ILE A 244 5.24 14.33 -3.29
CA ILE A 244 4.28 13.55 -4.12
C ILE A 244 3.85 12.23 -3.44
N TYR A 245 3.70 12.21 -2.12
CA TYR A 245 3.71 11.01 -1.31
C TYR A 245 2.33 10.69 -0.74
N LEU A 246 1.90 9.46 -0.98
CA LEU A 246 1.01 8.76 -0.06
C LEU A 246 1.81 8.51 1.23
N ASP A 247 1.20 8.79 2.37
CA ASP A 247 1.89 8.79 3.66
C ASP A 247 1.69 7.47 4.40
N THR A 248 0.43 7.13 4.68
CA THR A 248 0.08 5.96 5.47
C THR A 248 -1.36 5.51 5.22
N PHE A 249 -1.66 4.33 5.74
CA PHE A 249 -3.01 3.97 6.14
C PHE A 249 -3.26 4.43 7.59
N ASP A 250 -4.46 4.91 7.89
CA ASP A 250 -4.86 5.35 9.24
C ASP A 250 -6.32 5.01 9.55
N ASN A 251 -6.71 5.11 10.82
CA ASN A 251 -8.08 4.88 11.31
C ASN A 251 -8.67 3.54 10.81
N PRO A 252 -8.02 2.38 11.06
CA PRO A 252 -8.62 1.11 10.70
C PRO A 252 -9.94 0.92 11.46
N THR A 253 -11.00 0.54 10.75
CA THR A 253 -12.32 0.30 11.33
C THR A 253 -12.86 -1.07 10.98
N GLU A 254 -13.97 -1.43 11.64
CA GLU A 254 -14.63 -2.73 11.52
C GLU A 254 -13.65 -3.84 11.93
N GLY A 255 -13.43 -4.86 11.11
CA GLY A 255 -12.48 -5.95 11.38
C GLY A 255 -11.13 -5.73 10.71
N GLY A 256 -10.91 -4.53 10.17
CA GLY A 256 -9.64 -4.13 9.60
C GLY A 256 -8.61 -3.80 10.67
N PHE A 257 -7.36 -4.15 10.42
CA PHE A 257 -6.25 -3.76 11.30
C PHE A 257 -4.96 -3.52 10.51
N LEU A 258 -4.07 -2.73 11.10
CA LEU A 258 -2.78 -2.37 10.50
C LEU A 258 -1.65 -3.24 11.05
N THR A 259 -0.76 -3.62 10.15
CA THR A 259 0.47 -4.35 10.48
C THR A 259 1.65 -3.71 9.76
N ALA A 260 2.86 -3.93 10.30
CA ALA A 260 4.07 -3.56 9.59
C ALA A 260 4.12 -4.27 8.22
N SER A 261 4.65 -3.57 7.21
CA SER A 261 4.80 -4.08 5.84
C SER A 261 5.55 -5.43 5.82
N PRO A 262 5.17 -6.41 4.96
CA PRO A 262 5.84 -7.73 4.88
C PRO A 262 7.30 -7.66 4.50
N VAL A 263 7.76 -6.58 3.87
CA VAL A 263 9.11 -6.52 3.34
C VAL A 263 10.05 -6.58 4.55
N PRO A 264 10.79 -7.70 4.74
CA PRO A 264 11.82 -7.73 5.76
C PRO A 264 12.78 -6.62 5.37
N GLU A 265 12.95 -5.61 6.23
CA GLU A 265 13.91 -4.57 5.88
C GLU A 265 15.25 -5.26 5.59
N PRO A 266 15.86 -5.02 4.40
CA PRO A 266 17.19 -5.53 4.10
C PRO A 266 18.21 -5.13 5.18
N SER A 267 17.91 -4.07 5.95
CA SER A 267 18.69 -3.54 7.05
C SER A 267 18.95 -4.57 8.16
N ALA A 268 17.99 -5.40 8.57
CA ALA A 268 18.17 -6.30 9.71
C ALA A 268 19.14 -7.45 9.40
N LEU A 269 18.96 -8.11 8.24
CA LEU A 269 19.86 -9.15 7.76
C LEU A 269 21.22 -8.58 7.35
N SER A 270 21.25 -7.41 6.70
CA SER A 270 22.51 -6.76 6.31
C SER A 270 23.30 -6.28 7.53
N LEU A 271 22.65 -5.72 8.55
CA LEU A 271 23.30 -5.33 9.82
C LEU A 271 23.76 -6.55 10.60
N MET A 272 23.00 -7.65 10.59
CA MET A 272 23.43 -8.91 11.20
C MET A 272 24.66 -9.48 10.48
N VAL A 273 24.69 -9.49 9.14
CA VAL A 273 25.85 -9.94 8.36
C VAL A 273 27.05 -9.01 8.59
N CYS A 274 26.87 -7.70 8.57
CA CYS A 274 27.93 -6.73 8.87
C CYS A 274 28.45 -6.87 10.31
N GLY A 275 27.57 -7.13 11.28
CA GLY A 275 27.94 -7.40 12.67
C GLY A 275 28.76 -8.68 12.82
N LEU A 276 28.38 -9.76 12.14
CA LEU A 276 29.10 -11.03 12.15
C LEU A 276 30.47 -10.93 11.43
N LEU A 277 30.55 -10.17 10.34
CA LEU A 277 31.82 -9.86 9.67
C LEU A 277 32.75 -9.02 10.56
N GLY A 278 32.21 -8.01 11.26
CA GLY A 278 32.99 -7.23 12.23
C GLY A 278 33.57 -8.08 13.37
N LEU A 279 32.78 -9.02 13.91
CA LEU A 279 33.21 -9.92 14.99
C LEU A 279 34.26 -10.94 14.52
N SER A 280 34.14 -11.46 13.30
CA SER A 280 35.12 -12.42 12.75
C SER A 280 36.49 -11.78 12.50
N LEU A 281 36.52 -10.53 12.01
CA LEU A 281 37.75 -9.75 11.86
C LEU A 281 38.40 -9.40 13.20
N LEU A 282 37.62 -9.05 14.22
CA LEU A 282 38.13 -8.82 15.58
C LEU A 282 38.73 -10.09 16.21
N ARG A 283 38.15 -11.27 15.93
CA ARG A 283 38.68 -12.55 16.41
C ARG A 283 39.98 -12.94 15.73
N GLN A 284 40.15 -12.64 14.44
CA GLN A 284 41.40 -12.88 13.71
C GLN A 284 42.55 -11.99 14.21
N ARG A 285 42.28 -10.75 14.66
CA ARG A 285 43.33 -9.87 15.23
C ARG A 285 43.84 -10.26 16.61
N ARG A 286 43.15 -11.15 17.33
CA ARG A 286 43.52 -11.61 18.68
C ARG A 286 44.23 -12.97 18.70
N ARG A 287 44.35 -13.63 17.55
CA ARG A 287 45.16 -14.83 17.38
C ARG A 287 46.45 -14.48 16.66
#